data_AF-A0A5B8XBV9-F1
#
_entry.id   AF-A0A5B8XBV9-F1
#
_cell.length_a   1.000
_cell.length_b   1.000
_cell.length_c   1.000
_cell.angle_alpha   90.00
_cell.angle_beta   90.00
_cell.angle_gamma   90.00
#
_symmetry.space_group_name_H-M   'P 1'
#
loop_
_entity.id
_entity.type
_entity.pdbx_description
1 polymer ?
#
loop_
_entity_poly.entity_id
_entity_poly.type
_entity_poly.pdbx_seq_one_letter_code
_entity_poly.pdbx_strand_id
1 'polypeptide(L)' 'MSILKKLAKYFISCIAMKILNFMSKEEDTKVSCDGQDNIKHPKIYIEYKENEKVVKCQYCGKIFNKYEK' A
#
# COMPACT_ATOMS: atom_id res chain seq x y z
N MET A 1 15.55 27.09 32.51
CA MET A 1 14.74 26.28 31.54
C MET A 1 15.68 25.46 30.69
N SER A 2 15.83 24.17 31.03
CA SER A 2 16.98 23.36 30.62
C SER A 2 16.94 22.96 29.14
N ILE A 3 17.97 23.37 28.41
CA ILE A 3 18.27 23.04 27.00
C ILE A 3 18.15 21.54 26.70
N LEU A 4 18.43 20.69 27.70
CA LEU A 4 18.23 19.23 27.63
C LEU A 4 16.81 18.83 27.24
N LYS A 5 15.77 19.52 27.72
CA LYS A 5 14.37 19.17 27.40
C LYS A 5 14.03 19.44 25.92
N LYS A 6 14.72 20.41 25.31
CA LYS A 6 14.52 20.81 23.91
C LYS A 6 15.19 19.82 22.94
N LEU A 7 16.39 19.36 23.29
CA LEU A 7 17.14 18.34 22.54
C LEU A 7 16.44 16.98 22.57
N ALA A 8 15.94 16.55 23.72
CA ALA A 8 15.18 15.30 23.84
C ALA A 8 13.93 15.29 22.95
N LYS A 9 13.22 16.42 22.84
CA LYS A 9 12.01 16.55 22.01
C LYS A 9 12.32 16.45 20.52
N TYR A 10 13.45 17.03 20.08
CA TYR A 10 13.94 16.90 18.70
C TYR A 10 14.34 15.46 18.36
N PHE A 11 15.01 14.77 19.30
CA PHE A 11 15.45 13.38 19.09
C PHE A 11 14.27 12.42 18.92
N ILE A 12 13.23 12.58 19.76
CA ILE A 12 11.99 11.78 19.67
C ILE A 12 11.25 12.06 18.36
N SER A 13 11.22 13.32 17.91
CA SER A 13 10.60 13.70 16.64
C SER A 13 11.26 13.01 15.43
N CYS A 14 12.59 12.96 15.39
CA CYS A 14 13.34 12.34 14.29
C CYS A 14 13.13 10.82 14.23
N ILE A 15 13.02 10.17 15.39
CA ILE A 15 12.78 8.72 15.46
C ILE A 15 11.36 8.39 14.99
N ALA A 16 10.35 9.17 15.42
CA ALA A 16 8.96 8.98 14.99
C ALA A 16 8.79 9.09 13.46
N MET A 17 9.45 10.07 12.84
CA MET A 17 9.41 10.27 11.38
C MET A 17 10.05 9.10 10.60
N LYS A 18 11.12 8.50 11.13
CA LYS A 18 11.74 7.31 10.53
C LYS A 18 10.86 6.06 10.65
N ILE A 19 10.15 5.89 11.77
CA ILE A 19 9.26 4.74 12.00
C ILE A 19 8.03 4.81 11.08
N LEU A 20 7.43 5.99 10.89
CA LEU A 20 6.31 6.20 9.95
C LEU A 20 6.68 5.82 8.51
N ASN A 21 7.87 6.20 8.05
CA ASN A 21 8.34 5.84 6.71
C ASN A 21 8.66 4.34 6.57
N PHE A 22 9.09 3.67 7.63
CA PHE A 22 9.42 2.24 7.59
C PHE A 22 8.17 1.35 7.51
N MET A 23 7.01 1.81 7.99
CA MET A 23 5.73 1.08 7.86
C MET A 23 5.12 1.15 6.46
N SER A 24 5.63 2.02 5.58
CA SER A 24 5.22 2.08 4.16
C SER A 24 6.02 1.09 3.31
N LYS A 25 6.32 -0.09 3.86
CA LYS A 25 7.02 -1.14 3.12
C LYS A 25 6.02 -1.68 2.10
N GLU A 26 6.28 -1.36 0.84
CA GLU A 26 5.47 -1.69 -0.33
C GLU A 26 5.41 -3.20 -0.51
N GLU A 27 4.53 -3.86 0.25
CA GLU A 27 4.02 -5.16 -0.12
C GLU A 27 3.23 -4.98 -1.41
N ASP A 28 3.29 -5.98 -2.31
CA ASP A 28 2.62 -5.99 -3.61
C ASP A 28 1.10 -5.74 -3.48
N THR A 29 0.72 -4.47 -3.36
CA THR A 29 -0.64 -3.97 -3.12
C THR A 29 -1.35 -3.64 -4.41
N LYS A 30 -0.70 -3.81 -5.56
CA LYS A 30 -1.28 -3.45 -6.86
C LYS A 30 -1.26 -4.65 -7.80
N VAL A 31 -2.37 -4.86 -8.50
CA VAL A 31 -2.50 -5.87 -9.56
C VAL A 31 -2.92 -5.20 -10.86
N SER A 32 -2.35 -5.63 -11.98
CA SER A 32 -2.76 -5.14 -13.30
C SER A 32 -3.77 -6.08 -13.94
N CYS A 33 -4.79 -5.51 -14.59
CA CYS A 33 -5.76 -6.25 -15.38
C CYS A 33 -5.84 -5.68 -16.80
N ASP A 34 -5.57 -6.54 -17.79
CA ASP A 34 -5.53 -6.20 -19.22
C ASP A 34 -6.78 -6.69 -19.99
N GLY A 35 -7.81 -7.17 -19.27
CA GLY A 35 -9.03 -7.74 -19.85
C GLY A 35 -9.16 -9.26 -19.73
N GLN A 36 -10.27 -9.78 -20.24
CA GLN A 36 -10.58 -11.22 -20.38
C GLN A 36 -11.01 -11.50 -21.83
N ASP A 37 -10.92 -12.75 -22.30
CA ASP A 37 -11.09 -13.15 -23.71
C ASP A 37 -12.23 -12.46 -24.46
N ASN A 38 -13.38 -12.27 -23.79
CA ASN A 38 -14.59 -11.68 -24.36
C ASN A 38 -14.89 -10.23 -23.90
N ILE A 39 -14.10 -9.66 -22.98
CA ILE A 39 -14.28 -8.30 -22.44
C ILE A 39 -12.94 -7.57 -22.48
N LYS A 40 -12.74 -6.78 -23.53
CA LYS A 40 -11.54 -5.95 -23.72
C LYS A 40 -11.73 -4.60 -23.03
N HIS A 41 -10.82 -4.24 -22.13
CA HIS A 41 -10.73 -2.91 -21.55
C HIS A 41 -9.25 -2.46 -21.51
N PRO A 42 -8.97 -1.15 -21.43
CA PRO A 42 -7.62 -0.66 -21.26
C PRO A 42 -6.97 -1.28 -20.02
N LYS A 43 -5.64 -1.44 -20.05
CA LYS A 43 -4.90 -1.92 -18.88
C LYS A 43 -5.15 -0.99 -17.69
N ILE A 44 -5.67 -1.54 -16.60
CA ILE A 44 -5.86 -0.83 -15.35
C ILE A 44 -5.01 -1.45 -14.25
N TYR A 45 -4.68 -0.63 -13.25
CA TYR A 45 -4.02 -1.05 -12.02
C TYR A 45 -5.03 -0.91 -10.89
N ILE A 46 -5.21 -1.98 -10.13
CA ILE A 46 -6.16 -2.03 -9.03
C ILE A 46 -5.37 -2.25 -7.75
N GLU A 47 -5.63 -1.42 -6.75
CA GLU A 47 -5.00 -1.52 -5.44
C GLU A 47 -5.85 -2.39 -4.51
N TYR A 48 -5.22 -3.31 -3.78
CA TYR A 48 -5.84 -4.03 -2.67
C TYR A 48 -6.02 -3.04 -1.51
N LYS A 49 -7.21 -3.00 -0.90
CA LYS A 49 -7.38 -2.26 0.34
C LYS A 49 -6.63 -2.95 1.47
N GLU A 50 -6.30 -2.19 2.51
CA GLU A 50 -5.73 -2.73 3.73
C GLU A 50 -6.62 -3.86 4.27
N ASN A 51 -6.03 -5.05 4.45
CA ASN A 51 -6.69 -6.30 4.88
C ASN A 51 -7.60 -7.01 3.85
N GLU A 52 -7.74 -6.53 2.61
CA GLU A 52 -8.43 -7.28 1.56
C GLU A 52 -7.49 -8.26 0.86
N LYS A 53 -7.83 -9.56 0.90
CA LYS A 53 -7.09 -10.61 0.20
C LYS A 53 -7.56 -10.81 -1.25
N VAL A 54 -8.64 -10.15 -1.65
CA VAL A 54 -9.29 -10.37 -2.94
C VAL A 54 -9.68 -9.03 -3.55
N VAL A 55 -9.43 -8.85 -4.83
CA VAL A 55 -9.86 -7.68 -5.59
C VAL A 55 -10.51 -8.08 -6.92
N LYS A 56 -11.56 -7.37 -7.31
CA LYS A 56 -12.32 -7.63 -8.54
C LYS A 56 -12.12 -6.50 -9.54
N CYS A 57 -11.82 -6.85 -10.79
CA CYS A 57 -11.81 -5.89 -11.88
C CYS A 57 -13.23 -5.37 -12.16
N GLN A 58 -13.40 -4.04 -12.19
CA GLN A 58 -14.69 -3.39 -12.45
C GLN A 58 -15.19 -3.58 -13.89
N TYR A 59 -14.29 -3.89 -14.83
CA TYR A 59 -14.64 -4.01 -16.25
C TYR A 59 -14.93 -5.45 -16.66
N CYS A 60 -13.99 -6.37 -16.47
CA CYS A 60 -14.16 -7.78 -16.87
C CYS A 60 -14.67 -8.69 -15.75
N GLY A 61 -14.70 -8.22 -14.50
CA GLY A 61 -15.13 -9.03 -13.36
C GLY A 61 -14.11 -10.06 -12.88
N LYS A 62 -12.90 -10.10 -13.46
CA LYS A 62 -11.81 -10.99 -13.06
C LYS A 62 -11.42 -10.76 -11.60
N ILE A 63 -11.25 -11.86 -10.86
CA ILE A 63 -10.92 -11.85 -9.44
C ILE A 63 -9.44 -12.18 -9.27
N PHE A 64 -8.74 -11.40 -8.46
CA PHE A 64 -7.33 -11.58 -8.11
C PHE A 64 -7.21 -11.79 -6.61
N ASN A 65 -6.49 -12.85 -6.22
CA ASN A 65 -6.22 -13.15 -4.81
C ASN A 65 -4.78 -12.75 -4.47
N LYS A 66 -4.59 -12.04 -3.36
CA LYS A 66 -3.28 -11.79 -2.76
C LYS A 66 -2.80 -13.12 -2.16
N TYR A 67 -1.88 -13.79 -2.84
CA TYR A 67 -1.21 -14.97 -2.29
C TYR A 67 -0.26 -14.50 -1.19
N GLU A 68 -0.47 -14.96 0.04
CA GLU A 68 0.54 -14.83 1.10
C GLU A 68 1.73 -15.72 0.70
N LYS A 69 2.90 -15.10 0.53
CA LYS A 69 4.13 -15.72 0.01
C LYS A 69 4.87 -16.48 1.10
#